data_AF-A0A7L2JCF7-F1
#
_entry.id   AF-A0A7L2JCF7-F1
#
_cell.length_a   1.000
_cell.length_b   1.000
_cell.length_c   1.000
_cell.angle_alpha   90.00
_cell.angle_beta   90.00
_cell.angle_gamma   90.00
#
_symmetry.space_group_name_H-M   'P 1'
#
loop_
_entity.id
_entity.type
_entity.pdbx_description
1 polymer ?
#
loop_
_entity_poly.entity_id
_entity_poly.type
_entity_poly.pdbx_seq_one_letter_code
_entity_poly.pdbx_strand_id
1 'polypeptide(L)'
;TGAISSLQRQMEVQECELRRIRSEKDLLQKQLREREVQLQAVFDKFCSLTEEQRQEEITVMMKEENLNLQQVVTAQESQLAEQNKLISELQETISQLRAEVVTTRLQLLKHKQAQKEMQSQAEALQHKELQTRVALEHISSKFERYRNKIIQGVFSVEGSREPVAELTDNEVLEAMQKIINERMEFQRKLKNKGSK
;
A
#
# COMPACT_ATOMS: atom_id res chain seq x y z
N THR A 1 -135.43 -38.14 -7.47
CA THR A 1 -134.33 -38.69 -6.65
C THR A 1 -133.06 -39.01 -7.44
N GLY A 2 -133.10 -39.32 -8.75
CA GLY A 2 -131.89 -39.71 -9.53
C GLY A 2 -130.92 -38.60 -9.96
N ALA A 3 -131.40 -37.37 -10.21
CA ALA A 3 -130.52 -36.25 -10.59
C ALA A 3 -129.56 -35.82 -9.47
N ILE A 4 -130.00 -35.94 -8.22
CA ILE A 4 -129.21 -35.61 -7.02
C ILE A 4 -128.02 -36.58 -6.88
N SER A 5 -128.24 -37.89 -7.11
CA SER A 5 -127.17 -38.89 -7.05
C SER A 5 -126.13 -38.75 -8.17
N SER A 6 -126.52 -38.32 -9.37
CA SER A 6 -125.59 -38.05 -10.47
C SER A 6 -124.70 -36.84 -10.18
N LEU A 7 -125.26 -35.77 -9.62
CA LEU A 7 -124.51 -34.57 -9.20
C LEU A 7 -123.55 -34.89 -8.05
N GLN A 8 -123.97 -35.73 -7.09
CA GLN A 8 -123.11 -36.21 -6.01
C GLN A 8 -121.90 -37.00 -6.54
N ARG A 9 -122.11 -37.95 -7.46
CA ARG A 9 -121.01 -38.70 -8.10
C ARG A 9 -120.07 -37.79 -8.88
N GLN A 10 -120.59 -36.78 -9.57
CA GLN A 10 -119.76 -35.81 -10.30
C GLN A 10 -118.95 -34.92 -9.34
N MET A 11 -119.53 -34.51 -8.21
CA MET A 11 -118.81 -33.83 -7.13
C MET A 11 -117.69 -34.71 -6.58
N GLU A 12 -117.95 -35.99 -6.27
CA GLU A 12 -116.93 -36.91 -5.73
C GLU A 12 -115.74 -37.09 -6.69
N VAL A 13 -115.99 -37.17 -8.00
CA VAL A 13 -114.94 -37.23 -9.03
C VAL A 13 -114.13 -35.94 -9.04
N GLN A 14 -114.79 -34.78 -9.05
CA GLN A 14 -114.11 -33.48 -9.01
C GLN A 14 -113.32 -33.27 -7.71
N GLU A 15 -113.83 -33.74 -6.56
CA GLU A 15 -113.11 -33.71 -5.29
C GLU A 15 -111.88 -34.63 -5.28
N CYS A 16 -111.97 -35.79 -5.93
CA CYS A 16 -110.82 -36.69 -6.13
C CYS A 16 -109.77 -36.03 -7.04
N GLU A 17 -110.18 -35.40 -8.14
CA GLU A 17 -109.30 -34.67 -9.05
C GLU A 17 -108.64 -33.47 -8.35
N LEU A 18 -109.40 -32.70 -7.58
CA LEU A 18 -108.88 -31.59 -6.77
C LEU A 18 -107.86 -32.08 -5.73
N ARG A 19 -108.13 -33.22 -5.07
CA ARG A 19 -107.16 -33.85 -4.16
C ARG A 19 -105.87 -34.25 -4.88
N ARG A 20 -105.98 -34.86 -6.07
CA ARG A 20 -104.81 -35.23 -6.90
C ARG A 20 -103.99 -34.00 -7.28
N ILE A 21 -104.62 -32.96 -7.82
CA ILE A 21 -103.96 -31.72 -8.23
C ILE A 21 -103.28 -31.04 -7.03
N ARG A 22 -103.93 -31.02 -5.85
CA ARG A 22 -103.31 -30.49 -4.62
C ARG A 22 -102.06 -31.29 -4.24
N SER A 23 -102.13 -32.63 -4.26
CA SER A 23 -100.95 -33.45 -3.95
C SER A 23 -99.80 -33.26 -4.94
N GLU A 24 -100.11 -33.09 -6.23
CA GLU A 24 -99.13 -32.82 -7.28
C GLU A 24 -98.50 -31.43 -7.11
N LYS A 25 -99.30 -30.41 -6.79
CA LYS A 25 -98.81 -29.07 -6.43
C LYS A 25 -97.87 -29.13 -5.23
N ASP A 26 -98.24 -29.84 -4.17
CA ASP A 26 -97.42 -29.95 -2.97
C ASP A 26 -96.09 -30.67 -3.24
N LEU A 27 -96.09 -31.70 -4.10
CA LEU A 27 -94.88 -32.38 -4.55
C LEU A 27 -93.99 -31.43 -5.37
N LEU A 28 -94.54 -30.73 -6.35
CA LEU A 28 -93.81 -29.77 -7.18
C LEU A 28 -93.25 -28.61 -6.34
N GLN A 29 -93.97 -28.14 -5.33
CA GLN A 29 -93.48 -27.12 -4.40
C GLN A 29 -92.30 -27.63 -3.56
N LYS A 30 -92.33 -28.90 -3.11
CA LYS A 30 -91.19 -29.50 -2.42
C LYS A 30 -89.97 -29.60 -3.34
N GLN A 31 -90.16 -30.09 -4.56
CA GLN A 31 -89.09 -30.18 -5.55
C GLN A 31 -88.51 -28.81 -5.90
N LEU A 32 -89.35 -27.77 -6.04
CA LEU A 32 -88.87 -26.41 -6.30
C LEU A 32 -87.97 -25.91 -5.16
N ARG A 33 -88.40 -26.09 -3.90
CA ARG A 33 -87.59 -25.71 -2.72
C ARG A 33 -86.26 -26.48 -2.67
N GLU A 34 -86.29 -27.77 -2.94
CA GLU A 34 -85.06 -28.58 -3.00
C GLU A 34 -84.10 -28.09 -4.10
N ARG A 35 -84.63 -27.70 -5.26
CA ARG A 35 -83.85 -27.13 -6.36
C ARG A 35 -83.29 -25.75 -6.02
N GLU A 36 -84.06 -24.90 -5.35
CA GLU A 36 -83.59 -23.59 -4.85
C GLU A 36 -82.41 -23.77 -3.89
N VAL A 37 -82.51 -24.71 -2.94
CA VAL A 37 -81.41 -25.01 -2.00
C VAL A 37 -80.18 -25.54 -2.74
N GLN A 38 -80.36 -26.44 -3.70
CA GLN A 38 -79.25 -26.95 -4.52
C GLN A 38 -78.58 -25.85 -5.34
N LEU A 39 -79.37 -24.96 -5.96
CA LEU A 39 -78.85 -23.83 -6.72
C LEU A 39 -78.05 -22.87 -5.84
N GLN A 40 -78.55 -22.57 -4.64
CA GLN A 40 -77.81 -21.73 -3.69
C GLN A 40 -76.48 -22.38 -3.29
N ALA A 41 -76.47 -23.68 -2.98
CA ALA A 41 -75.25 -24.40 -2.63
C ALA A 41 -74.22 -24.42 -3.79
N VAL A 42 -74.69 -24.55 -5.03
CA VAL A 42 -73.83 -24.47 -6.23
C VAL A 42 -73.28 -23.05 -6.41
N PHE A 43 -74.11 -22.03 -6.20
CA PHE A 43 -73.69 -20.62 -6.26
C PHE A 43 -72.61 -20.31 -5.22
N ASP A 44 -72.82 -20.69 -3.96
CA ASP A 44 -71.85 -20.48 -2.89
C ASP A 44 -70.51 -21.17 -3.20
N LYS A 45 -70.56 -22.39 -3.73
CA LYS A 45 -69.37 -23.12 -4.17
C LYS A 45 -68.67 -22.46 -5.36
N PHE A 46 -69.41 -21.87 -6.30
CA PHE A 46 -68.83 -21.13 -7.41
C PHE A 46 -68.12 -19.86 -6.91
N CYS A 47 -68.72 -19.15 -5.97
CA CYS A 47 -68.11 -17.99 -5.32
C CYS A 47 -66.83 -18.37 -4.56
N SER A 48 -66.84 -19.47 -3.80
CA SER A 48 -65.65 -19.93 -3.07
C SER A 48 -64.50 -20.32 -4.00
N LEU A 49 -64.81 -21.07 -5.08
CA LEU A 49 -63.80 -21.45 -6.08
C LEU A 49 -63.18 -20.25 -6.78
N THR A 50 -63.98 -19.22 -7.07
CA THR A 50 -63.48 -17.99 -7.69
C THR A 50 -62.53 -17.24 -6.76
N GLU A 51 -62.84 -17.17 -5.45
CA GLU A 51 -61.97 -16.53 -4.46
C GLU A 51 -60.69 -17.36 -4.20
N GLU A 52 -60.78 -18.69 -4.14
CA GLU A 52 -59.61 -19.58 -4.04
C GLU A 52 -58.65 -19.38 -5.23
N GLN A 53 -59.19 -19.30 -6.45
CA GLN A 53 -58.38 -19.02 -7.64
C GLN A 53 -57.68 -17.66 -7.54
N ARG A 54 -58.39 -16.62 -7.08
CA ARG A 54 -57.83 -15.28 -6.89
C ARG A 54 -56.68 -15.29 -5.86
N GLN A 55 -56.82 -16.05 -4.78
CA GLN A 55 -55.80 -16.19 -3.75
C GLN A 55 -54.58 -16.96 -4.25
N GLU A 56 -54.77 -17.99 -5.08
CA GLU A 56 -53.67 -18.73 -5.70
C GLU A 56 -52.87 -17.83 -6.65
N GLU A 57 -53.55 -17.03 -7.50
CA GLU A 57 -52.89 -16.07 -8.39
C GLU A 57 -52.02 -15.06 -7.62
N ILE A 58 -52.55 -14.50 -6.52
CA ILE A 58 -51.79 -13.61 -5.64
C ILE A 58 -50.59 -14.34 -5.03
N THR A 59 -50.79 -15.58 -4.59
CA THR A 59 -49.73 -16.39 -3.97
C THR A 59 -48.61 -16.70 -4.96
N VAL A 60 -48.94 -16.99 -6.22
CA VAL A 60 -47.96 -17.20 -7.30
C VAL A 60 -47.17 -15.92 -7.54
N MET A 61 -47.83 -14.77 -7.70
CA MET A 61 -47.14 -13.49 -7.89
C MET A 61 -46.20 -13.16 -6.71
N MET A 62 -46.65 -13.38 -5.47
CA MET A 62 -45.82 -13.16 -4.28
C MET A 62 -44.59 -14.08 -4.26
N LYS A 63 -44.73 -15.35 -4.67
CA LYS A 63 -43.60 -16.29 -4.77
C LYS A 63 -42.59 -15.84 -5.82
N GLU A 64 -43.07 -15.39 -6.99
CA GLU A 64 -42.20 -14.87 -8.05
C GLU A 64 -41.44 -13.61 -7.59
N GLU A 65 -42.13 -12.66 -6.96
CA GLU A 65 -41.48 -11.47 -6.40
C GLU A 65 -40.46 -11.83 -5.31
N ASN A 66 -40.77 -12.79 -4.44
CA ASN A 66 -39.84 -13.26 -3.42
C ASN A 66 -38.56 -13.87 -4.02
N LEU A 67 -38.70 -14.68 -5.08
CA LEU A 67 -37.55 -15.23 -5.80
C LEU A 67 -36.69 -14.14 -6.44
N ASN A 68 -37.32 -13.14 -7.07
CA ASN A 68 -36.59 -12.01 -7.65
C ASN A 68 -35.84 -11.20 -6.58
N LEU A 69 -36.47 -10.96 -5.43
CA LEU A 69 -35.83 -10.27 -4.30
C LEU A 69 -34.66 -11.09 -3.75
N GLN A 70 -34.79 -12.40 -3.60
CA GLN A 70 -33.69 -13.27 -3.19
C GLN A 70 -32.51 -13.19 -4.17
N GLN A 71 -32.77 -13.21 -5.48
CA GLN A 71 -31.71 -13.05 -6.47
C GLN A 71 -30.98 -11.71 -6.33
N VAL A 72 -31.71 -10.61 -6.16
CA VAL A 72 -31.10 -9.28 -5.95
C VAL A 72 -30.28 -9.25 -4.67
N VAL A 73 -30.79 -9.80 -3.57
CA VAL A 73 -30.06 -9.88 -2.29
C VAL A 73 -28.76 -10.66 -2.45
N THR A 74 -28.80 -11.85 -3.08
CA THR A 74 -27.59 -12.65 -3.29
C THR A 74 -26.56 -11.94 -4.17
N ALA A 75 -26.99 -11.21 -5.20
CA ALA A 75 -26.10 -10.42 -6.05
C ALA A 75 -25.44 -9.27 -5.26
N GLN A 76 -26.22 -8.57 -4.42
CA GLN A 76 -25.71 -7.50 -3.56
C GLN A 76 -24.75 -8.03 -2.50
N GLU A 77 -25.03 -9.18 -1.89
CA GLU A 77 -24.14 -9.83 -0.93
C GLU A 77 -22.81 -10.23 -1.57
N SER A 78 -22.85 -10.77 -2.79
CA SER A 78 -21.63 -11.09 -3.57
C SER A 78 -20.81 -9.82 -3.85
N GLN A 79 -21.47 -8.74 -4.29
CA GLN A 79 -20.79 -7.47 -4.56
C GLN A 79 -20.19 -6.86 -3.28
N LEU A 80 -20.89 -6.93 -2.15
CA LEU A 80 -20.39 -6.49 -0.86
C LEU A 80 -19.16 -7.32 -0.41
N ALA A 81 -19.17 -8.63 -0.64
CA ALA A 81 -18.03 -9.48 -0.34
C ALA A 81 -16.79 -9.10 -1.17
N GLU A 82 -16.97 -8.83 -2.47
CA GLU A 82 -15.89 -8.35 -3.35
C GLU A 82 -15.34 -6.99 -2.90
N GLN A 83 -16.22 -6.04 -2.55
CA GLN A 83 -15.81 -4.74 -2.04
C GLN A 83 -15.04 -4.86 -0.72
N ASN A 84 -15.49 -5.71 0.20
CA ASN A 84 -14.79 -5.94 1.47
C ASN A 84 -13.41 -6.56 1.27
N LYS A 85 -13.27 -7.45 0.29
CA LYS A 85 -11.97 -8.01 -0.10
C LYS A 85 -11.04 -6.91 -0.61
N LEU A 86 -11.50 -6.06 -1.52
CA LEU A 86 -10.72 -4.92 -2.04
C LEU A 86 -10.33 -3.94 -0.92
N ILE A 87 -11.25 -3.64 0.00
CA ILE A 87 -10.96 -2.80 1.17
C ILE A 87 -9.85 -3.41 2.01
N SER A 88 -9.87 -4.72 2.23
CA SER A 88 -8.84 -5.43 3.01
C SER A 88 -7.47 -5.38 2.32
N GLU A 89 -7.42 -5.62 1.01
CA GLU A 89 -6.19 -5.53 0.21
C GLU A 89 -5.60 -4.10 0.22
N LEU A 90 -6.45 -3.09 0.11
CA LEU A 90 -6.03 -1.68 0.20
C LEU A 90 -5.53 -1.32 1.60
N GLN A 91 -6.18 -1.80 2.66
CA GLN A 91 -5.74 -1.60 4.04
C GLN A 91 -4.38 -2.25 4.31
N GLU A 92 -4.13 -3.44 3.77
CA GLU A 92 -2.84 -4.10 3.84
C GLU A 92 -1.77 -3.27 3.12
N THR A 93 -2.04 -2.85 1.89
CA THR A 93 -1.13 -2.00 1.10
C THR A 93 -0.80 -0.68 1.82
N ILE A 94 -1.81 -0.01 2.39
CA ILE A 94 -1.61 1.20 3.19
C ILE A 94 -0.72 0.93 4.40
N SER A 95 -0.90 -0.21 5.06
CA SER A 95 -0.10 -0.59 6.23
C SER A 95 1.36 -0.84 5.85
N GLN A 96 1.60 -1.53 4.74
CA GLN A 96 2.94 -1.76 4.19
C GLN A 96 3.64 -0.44 3.81
N LEU A 97 2.96 0.44 3.07
CA LEU A 97 3.50 1.74 2.68
C LEU A 97 3.81 2.63 3.90
N ARG A 98 2.97 2.62 4.93
CA ARG A 98 3.24 3.36 6.17
C ARG A 98 4.49 2.85 6.88
N ALA A 99 4.68 1.53 6.94
CA ALA A 99 5.90 0.95 7.50
C ALA A 99 7.15 1.36 6.70
N GLU A 100 7.06 1.31 5.37
CA GLU A 100 8.15 1.68 4.46
C GLU A 100 8.54 3.18 4.59
N VAL A 101 7.56 4.07 4.74
CA VAL A 101 7.81 5.50 4.98
C VAL A 101 8.58 5.71 6.28
N VAL A 102 8.21 5.00 7.34
CA VAL A 102 8.91 5.10 8.64
C VAL A 102 10.34 4.60 8.52
N THR A 103 10.57 3.44 7.89
CA THR A 103 11.91 2.89 7.71
C THR A 103 12.79 3.79 6.85
N THR A 104 12.25 4.32 5.75
CA THR A 104 12.96 5.23 4.85
C THR A 104 13.35 6.51 5.56
N ARG A 105 12.44 7.08 6.37
CA ARG A 105 12.73 8.30 7.16
C ARG A 105 13.84 8.05 8.18
N LEU A 106 13.84 6.89 8.84
CA LEU A 106 14.88 6.51 9.80
C LEU A 106 16.24 6.32 9.11
N GLN A 107 16.28 5.69 7.94
CA GLN A 107 17.49 5.55 7.14
C GLN A 107 18.03 6.91 6.68
N LEU A 108 17.16 7.82 6.21
CA LEU A 108 17.54 9.16 5.80
C LEU A 108 18.18 9.95 6.94
N LEU A 109 17.64 9.85 8.16
CA LEU A 109 18.22 10.49 9.34
C LEU A 109 19.62 9.94 9.66
N LYS A 110 19.80 8.61 9.61
CA LYS A 110 21.12 7.98 9.80
C LYS A 110 22.12 8.44 8.74
N HIS A 111 21.72 8.47 7.47
CA HIS A 111 22.57 8.96 6.39
C HIS A 111 22.97 10.42 6.57
N LYS A 112 22.01 11.29 6.96
CA LYS A 112 22.29 12.70 7.20
C LYS A 112 23.28 12.90 8.36
N GLN A 113 23.19 12.08 9.40
CA GLN A 113 24.13 12.12 10.52
C GLN A 113 25.53 11.67 10.09
N ALA A 114 25.64 10.54 9.39
CA ALA A 114 26.91 10.04 8.86
C ALA A 114 27.57 11.04 7.89
N GLN A 115 26.77 11.73 7.07
CA GLN A 115 27.27 12.77 6.17
C GLN A 115 27.89 13.94 6.94
N LYS A 116 27.24 14.41 8.01
CA LYS A 116 27.79 15.48 8.86
C LYS A 116 29.10 15.08 9.53
N GLU A 117 29.16 13.84 10.05
CA GLU A 117 30.36 13.31 10.67
C GLU A 117 31.51 13.23 9.65
N MET A 118 31.25 12.69 8.46
CA MET A 118 32.23 12.64 7.38
C MET A 118 32.71 14.03 6.96
N GLN A 119 31.80 15.00 6.85
CA GLN A 119 32.15 16.39 6.53
C GLN A 119 33.06 16.99 7.61
N SER A 120 32.73 16.80 8.89
CA SER A 120 33.57 17.31 9.98
C SER A 120 34.98 16.68 10.00
N GLN A 121 35.07 15.39 9.66
CA GLN A 121 36.36 14.70 9.54
C GLN A 121 37.17 15.22 8.34
N ALA A 122 36.52 15.48 7.21
CA ALA A 122 37.17 16.04 6.03
C ALA A 122 37.73 17.44 6.31
N GLU A 123 36.95 18.31 6.98
CA GLU A 123 37.39 19.64 7.39
C GLU A 123 38.59 19.58 8.35
N ALA A 124 38.54 18.67 9.35
CA ALA A 124 39.64 18.45 10.27
C ALA A 124 40.93 17.96 9.57
N LEU A 125 40.78 17.05 8.60
CA LEU A 125 41.91 16.55 7.80
C LEU A 125 42.50 17.66 6.93
N GLN A 126 41.67 18.48 6.29
CA GLN A 126 42.12 19.61 5.47
C GLN A 126 42.91 20.63 6.30
N HIS A 127 42.43 20.95 7.51
CA HIS A 127 43.17 21.83 8.44
C HIS A 127 44.52 21.24 8.84
N LYS A 128 44.57 19.94 9.17
CA LYS A 128 45.81 19.25 9.52
C LYS A 128 46.79 19.19 8.36
N GLU A 129 46.30 18.96 7.14
CA GLU A 129 47.10 18.97 5.92
C GLU A 129 47.74 20.35 5.70
N LEU A 130 46.95 21.42 5.79
CA LEU A 130 47.44 22.80 5.63
C LEU A 130 48.50 23.14 6.68
N GLN A 131 48.26 22.80 7.96
CA GLN A 131 49.23 23.03 9.03
C GLN A 131 50.54 22.28 8.78
N THR A 132 50.45 21.03 8.31
CA THR A 132 51.63 20.21 7.97
C THR A 132 52.39 20.82 6.80
N ARG A 133 51.69 21.31 5.76
CA ARG A 133 52.30 21.98 4.61
C ARG A 133 53.08 23.23 5.02
N VAL A 134 52.48 24.08 5.86
CA VAL A 134 53.15 25.28 6.40
C VAL A 134 54.40 24.91 7.21
N ALA A 135 54.32 23.87 8.05
CA ALA A 135 55.45 23.39 8.81
C ALA A 135 56.59 22.87 7.90
N LEU A 136 56.24 22.14 6.84
CA LEU A 136 57.19 21.68 5.83
C LEU A 136 57.85 22.85 5.10
N GLU A 137 57.10 23.85 4.63
CA GLU A 137 57.66 25.04 3.98
C GLU A 137 58.63 25.80 4.89
N HIS A 138 58.29 25.93 6.17
CA HIS A 138 59.15 26.56 7.16
C HIS A 138 60.47 25.79 7.35
N ILE A 139 60.40 24.46 7.48
CA ILE A 139 61.56 23.59 7.63
C ILE A 139 62.43 23.65 6.37
N SER A 140 61.84 23.51 5.18
CA SER A 140 62.54 23.61 3.89
C SER A 140 63.26 24.96 3.74
N SER A 141 62.60 26.07 4.07
CA SER A 141 63.21 27.40 4.05
C SER A 141 64.40 27.52 5.00
N LYS A 142 64.32 26.89 6.18
CA LYS A 142 65.42 26.86 7.15
C LYS A 142 66.59 26.02 6.66
N PHE A 143 66.32 24.85 6.05
CA PHE A 143 67.35 24.03 5.42
C PHE A 143 68.05 24.75 4.28
N GLU A 144 67.32 25.46 3.42
CA GLU A 144 67.92 26.27 2.35
C GLU A 144 68.83 27.37 2.90
N ARG A 145 68.44 28.04 3.99
CA ARG A 145 69.33 29.01 4.66
C ARG A 145 70.61 28.37 5.19
N TYR A 146 70.53 27.17 5.78
CA TYR A 146 71.72 26.46 6.24
C TYR A 146 72.60 26.02 5.08
N ARG A 147 71.99 25.49 4.03
CA ARG A 147 72.66 25.11 2.78
C ARG A 147 73.44 26.28 2.19
N ASN A 148 72.79 27.44 2.06
CA ASN A 148 73.44 28.66 1.56
C ASN A 148 74.61 29.11 2.44
N LYS A 149 74.49 29.03 3.77
CA LYS A 149 75.61 29.34 4.68
C LYS A 149 76.79 28.39 4.50
N ILE A 150 76.52 27.09 4.29
CA ILE A 150 77.57 26.10 4.03
C ILE A 150 78.26 26.42 2.70
N ILE A 151 77.49 26.64 1.63
CA ILE A 151 78.02 27.01 0.31
C ILE A 151 78.90 28.27 0.43
N GLN A 152 78.41 29.33 1.08
CA GLN A 152 79.20 30.53 1.32
C GLN A 152 80.50 30.23 2.09
N GLY A 153 80.44 29.44 3.17
CA GLY A 153 81.64 29.09 3.94
C GLY A 153 82.67 28.27 3.15
N VAL A 154 82.23 27.47 2.18
CA VAL A 154 83.09 26.63 1.34
C VAL A 154 83.74 27.44 0.21
N PHE A 155 82.95 28.26 -0.48
CA PHE A 155 83.39 28.95 -1.70
C PHE A 155 83.82 30.40 -1.50
N SER A 156 83.84 30.91 -0.26
CA SER A 156 84.44 32.22 0.07
C SER A 156 85.90 32.12 0.55
N VAL A 157 86.52 30.94 0.47
CA VAL A 157 87.92 30.74 0.88
C VAL A 157 88.86 31.23 -0.22
N GLU A 158 89.93 31.94 0.13
CA GLU A 158 90.92 32.44 -0.83
C GLU A 158 91.49 31.28 -1.69
N GLY A 159 91.27 31.34 -3.02
CA GLY A 159 91.67 30.29 -3.97
C GLY A 159 90.58 29.28 -4.36
N SER A 160 89.36 29.34 -3.79
CA SER A 160 88.25 28.52 -4.26
C SER A 160 87.60 29.08 -5.53
N ARG A 161 87.25 28.21 -6.48
CA ARG A 161 86.58 28.59 -7.74
C ARG A 161 85.11 28.87 -7.47
N GLU A 162 84.61 30.04 -7.90
CA GLU A 162 83.20 30.40 -7.74
C GLU A 162 82.30 29.44 -8.56
N PRO A 163 81.19 28.95 -7.99
CA PRO A 163 80.29 28.03 -8.69
C PRO A 163 79.56 28.73 -9.85
N VAL A 164 79.53 28.11 -11.03
CA VAL A 164 78.96 28.69 -12.27
C VAL A 164 77.56 28.13 -12.58
N ALA A 165 77.08 27.13 -11.83
CA ALA A 165 75.79 26.47 -12.03
C ALA A 165 75.15 26.06 -10.69
N GLU A 166 73.94 25.51 -10.76
CA GLU A 166 73.20 24.98 -9.61
C GLU A 166 73.99 23.83 -8.97
N LEU A 167 74.64 24.13 -7.84
CA LEU A 167 75.46 23.20 -7.08
C LEU A 167 74.62 22.09 -6.50
N THR A 168 75.07 20.84 -6.61
CA THR A 168 74.47 19.70 -5.92
C THR A 168 75.07 19.53 -4.52
N ASP A 169 74.34 18.89 -3.61
CA ASP A 169 74.81 18.70 -2.23
C ASP A 169 76.09 17.84 -2.17
N ASN A 170 76.23 16.87 -3.08
CA ASN A 170 77.46 16.08 -3.20
C ASN A 170 78.67 16.93 -3.57
N GLU A 171 78.53 17.84 -4.54
CA GLU A 171 79.63 18.72 -4.96
C GLU A 171 80.06 19.67 -3.83
N VAL A 172 79.11 20.16 -3.03
CA VAL A 172 79.42 20.97 -1.84
C VAL A 172 80.21 20.14 -0.81
N LEU A 173 79.78 18.90 -0.56
CA LEU A 173 80.45 18.00 0.38
C LEU A 173 81.87 17.61 -0.09
N GLU A 174 82.06 17.35 -1.38
CA GLU A 174 83.38 17.09 -1.96
C GLU A 174 84.33 18.29 -1.78
N ALA A 175 83.83 19.51 -2.06
CA ALA A 175 84.59 20.73 -1.85
C ALA A 175 84.94 20.96 -0.36
N MET A 176 84.00 20.71 0.56
CA MET A 176 84.27 20.73 2.01
C MET A 176 85.39 19.75 2.38
N GLN A 177 85.32 18.52 1.89
CA GLN A 177 86.30 17.48 2.20
C GLN A 177 87.68 17.85 1.68
N LYS A 178 87.77 18.47 0.50
CA LYS A 178 89.02 18.99 -0.06
C LYS A 178 89.64 20.04 0.87
N ILE A 179 88.87 21.04 1.31
CA ILE A 179 89.34 22.09 2.24
C ILE A 179 89.85 21.47 3.56
N ILE A 180 89.11 20.49 4.10
CA ILE A 180 89.52 19.78 5.33
C ILE A 180 90.85 19.07 5.13
N ASN A 181 91.01 18.33 4.03
CA ASN A 181 92.23 17.61 3.73
C ASN A 181 93.43 18.56 3.57
N GLU A 182 93.26 19.65 2.83
CA GLU A 182 94.30 20.69 2.64
C GLU A 182 94.73 21.30 3.98
N ARG A 183 93.77 21.64 4.87
CA ARG A 183 94.07 22.15 6.22
C ARG A 183 94.81 21.12 7.07
N MET A 184 94.41 19.84 7.02
CA MET A 184 95.10 18.78 7.75
C MET A 184 96.54 18.58 7.26
N GLU A 185 96.76 18.62 5.94
CA GLU A 185 98.10 18.56 5.36
C GLU A 185 98.96 19.76 5.76
N PHE A 186 98.40 20.97 5.73
CA PHE A 186 99.08 22.18 6.18
C PHE A 186 99.47 22.08 7.66
N GLN A 187 98.57 21.62 8.52
CA GLN A 187 98.84 21.42 9.94
C GLN A 187 99.95 20.37 10.15
N ARG A 188 99.96 19.28 9.38
CA ARG A 188 101.04 18.28 9.40
C ARG A 188 102.38 18.89 9.01
N LYS A 189 102.41 19.73 7.95
CA LYS A 189 103.61 20.48 7.54
C LYS A 189 104.10 21.43 8.64
N LEU A 190 103.20 22.11 9.35
CA LEU A 190 103.57 22.97 10.49
C LEU A 190 104.17 22.16 11.66
N LYS A 191 103.56 21.03 12.02
CA LYS A 191 104.11 20.13 13.07
C LYS A 191 105.51 19.62 12.71
N ASN A 192 105.73 19.24 11.45
CA ASN A 192 107.03 18.78 10.98
C ASN A 192 108.09 19.89 10.91
N LYS A 193 107.69 21.16 10.73
CA LYS A 193 108.61 22.33 10.74
C LYS A 193 108.89 22.89 12.14
N GLY A 194 107.99 22.66 13.11
CA GLY A 194 108.18 23.02 14.53
C GLY A 194 108.96 21.98 15.34
N SER A 195 109.35 20.87 14.71
CA SER A 195 110.25 19.85 15.27
C SER A 195 111.66 20.12 14.75
N LYS A 196 112.31 21.17 15.27
CA LYS A 196 113.77 21.36 15.18
C LYS A 196 114.34 21.35 16.58
#